data_AF-D8M2L0-F1
#
_entry.id   AF-D8M2L0-F1
#
_cell.length_a   1.000
_cell.length_b   1.000
_cell.length_c   1.000
_cell.angle_alpha   90.00
_cell.angle_beta   90.00
_cell.angle_gamma   90.00
#
_symmetry.space_group_name_H-M   'P 1'
#
loop_
_entity.id
_entity.type
_entity.pdbx_description
1 polymer ?
#
loop_
_entity_poly.entity_id
_entity_poly.type
_entity_poly.pdbx_seq_one_letter_code
_entity_poly.pdbx_strand_id
1 'polypeptide(L)'
;MYGEEVDADLPESLISGVVLLTIVEKHLPFLLVDKRWHKEAKPMSFQARDNITLFADCCVALGMRRSDVCNYSNFERGDLKQITATLCAFAKLGIPKGLHQVSKELETYVEKAYSPAVAQMDLVNEEEEIQLTAEELEALERERQAEEERQQRIAESLKGFAELREACEAAFNRAVEGLCADVLSGIDMNDLELSDSSDSSKSSKSSKSSKSSKSSKKAKKSEGARELSVEELRAKIEKAEEECALAKRMLEEMRKKRAELEAEGADTSEVDAAIAEMERKIGELEGMIAKEREELQRKEEEERRRKEEEEERKRREAEEEAERLRREEEERIMREEAERLLREEEEEKKRREAEEAEAEAERLRKEEEERLRKEEEERKQREEEERRQKEEEERKRKEEEEKERLRKEEEERKRKEEEEKERKRKEEEERKQKEEAERVQRELEEQQRAEEERARLEEEEQAKKCRGCRSKRPKQTEEGDA
;
A
#
# COMPACT_ATOMS: atom_id res chain seq x y z
N MET A 1 39.58 24.27 80.60
CA MET A 1 39.26 24.20 82.05
C MET A 1 38.06 23.29 82.38
N TYR A 2 37.56 22.41 81.49
CA TYR A 2 36.39 21.55 81.84
C TYR A 2 36.38 20.12 81.25
N GLY A 3 37.53 19.61 80.78
CA GLY A 3 37.75 18.18 80.52
C GLY A 3 37.86 17.76 79.04
N GLU A 4 37.39 18.58 78.11
CA GLU A 4 37.71 18.46 76.68
C GLU A 4 38.38 19.76 76.23
N GLU A 5 39.48 19.64 75.48
CA GLU A 5 40.13 20.80 74.86
C GLU A 5 39.23 21.27 73.72
N VAL A 6 38.83 22.53 73.78
CA VAL A 6 38.19 23.20 72.65
C VAL A 6 39.34 23.68 71.77
N ASP A 7 39.42 23.19 70.54
CA ASP A 7 40.47 23.57 69.61
C ASP A 7 40.33 25.06 69.22
N ALA A 8 41.38 25.61 68.60
CA ALA A 8 41.36 26.99 68.11
C ALA A 8 40.20 27.28 67.12
N ASP A 9 39.69 26.23 66.48
CA ASP A 9 38.48 26.27 65.67
C ASP A 9 37.23 26.04 66.54
N LEU A 10 36.69 27.14 67.03
CA LEU A 10 35.55 27.18 67.95
C LEU A 10 34.26 26.55 67.36
N PRO A 11 33.87 26.84 66.10
CA PRO A 11 32.76 26.16 65.44
C PRO A 11 32.91 24.63 65.39
N GLU A 12 34.05 24.13 64.92
CA GLU A 12 34.27 22.69 64.72
C GLU A 12 34.31 21.92 66.06
N SER A 13 34.82 22.56 67.10
CA SER A 13 34.92 21.97 68.44
C SER A 13 33.57 21.90 69.17
N LEU A 14 32.68 22.86 68.91
CA LEU A 14 31.39 22.97 69.61
C LEU A 14 30.22 22.39 68.83
N ILE A 15 30.38 22.08 67.54
CA ILE A 15 29.29 21.61 66.65
C ILE A 15 28.65 20.31 67.12
N SER A 16 29.38 19.47 67.85
CA SER A 16 28.83 18.24 68.46
C SER A 16 27.75 18.53 69.51
N GLY A 17 27.72 19.75 70.05
CA GLY A 17 26.84 20.20 71.13
C GLY A 17 27.11 19.55 72.49
N VAL A 18 28.05 18.60 72.58
CA VAL A 18 28.37 17.84 73.79
C VAL A 18 28.94 18.77 74.87
N VAL A 19 29.92 19.60 74.51
CA VAL A 19 30.56 20.54 75.43
C VAL A 19 29.54 21.55 75.98
N LEU A 20 28.68 22.09 75.11
CA LEU A 20 27.67 23.09 75.48
C LEU A 20 26.64 22.54 76.46
N LEU A 21 26.09 21.36 76.18
CA LEU A 21 25.13 20.72 77.06
C LEU A 21 25.75 20.19 78.35
N THR A 22 27.04 19.81 78.33
CA THR A 22 27.78 19.48 79.56
C THR A 22 27.88 20.68 80.51
N ILE A 23 28.07 21.89 79.97
CA ILE A 23 28.09 23.12 80.77
C ILE A 23 26.70 23.38 81.37
N VAL A 24 25.63 23.22 80.59
CA VAL A 24 24.25 23.36 81.06
C VAL A 24 23.91 22.32 82.14
N GLU A 25 24.25 21.04 81.93
CA GLU A 25 24.00 19.95 82.88
C GLU A 25 24.68 20.19 84.23
N LYS A 26 25.90 20.76 84.24
CA LYS A 26 26.67 20.99 85.47
C LYS A 26 26.26 22.25 86.22
N HIS A 27 25.99 23.35 85.52
CA HIS A 27 25.78 24.67 86.16
C HIS A 27 24.33 25.13 86.20
N LEU A 28 23.52 24.67 85.25
CA LEU A 28 22.11 25.05 85.12
C LEU A 28 21.24 23.79 84.92
N PRO A 29 21.32 22.78 85.81
CA PRO A 29 20.63 21.50 85.64
C PRO A 29 19.11 21.64 85.53
N PHE A 30 18.54 22.72 86.08
CA PHE A 30 17.11 23.02 85.99
C PHE A 30 16.61 23.26 84.54
N LEU A 31 17.51 23.56 83.59
CA LEU A 31 17.17 23.74 82.17
C LEU A 31 17.04 22.42 81.40
N LEU A 32 17.56 21.33 81.95
CA LEU A 32 17.60 20.00 81.32
C LEU A 32 16.70 18.97 82.02
N VAL A 33 15.79 19.42 82.90
CA VAL A 33 14.84 18.53 83.58
C VAL A 33 14.04 17.75 82.53
N ASP A 34 14.10 16.42 82.62
CA ASP A 34 13.46 15.44 81.72
C ASP A 34 13.95 15.40 80.26
N LYS A 35 15.04 16.12 79.92
CA LYS A 35 15.60 16.13 78.56
C LYS A 35 16.85 15.25 78.47
N ARG A 36 16.78 14.19 77.66
CA ARG A 36 17.95 13.35 77.33
C ARG A 36 18.71 13.94 76.16
N TRP A 37 20.03 13.87 76.22
CA TRP A 37 20.92 14.37 75.16
C TRP A 37 22.08 13.40 74.90
N HIS A 38 22.71 13.55 73.74
CA HIS A 38 23.68 12.58 73.23
C HIS A 38 25.11 12.91 73.69
N LYS A 39 25.63 12.17 74.68
CA LYS A 39 26.96 12.40 75.27
C LYS A 39 28.14 12.00 74.37
N GLU A 40 27.90 11.16 73.37
CA GLU A 40 28.92 10.64 72.44
C GLU A 40 28.66 11.11 70.98
N ALA A 41 27.99 12.26 70.81
CA ALA A 41 27.66 12.78 69.49
C ALA A 41 28.92 13.17 68.71
N LYS A 42 29.06 12.66 67.49
CA LYS A 42 30.14 13.04 66.58
C LYS A 42 29.85 14.40 65.92
N PRO A 43 30.88 15.19 65.56
CA PRO A 43 30.70 16.36 64.71
C PRO A 43 29.93 16.01 63.43
N MET A 44 29.12 16.94 62.94
CA MET A 44 28.38 16.76 61.68
C MET A 44 27.39 15.58 61.66
N SER A 45 26.93 15.10 62.81
CA SER A 45 25.98 13.98 62.94
C SER A 45 24.55 14.44 63.26
N PHE A 46 23.57 13.57 63.03
CA PHE A 46 22.18 13.84 63.41
C PHE A 46 22.04 14.09 64.92
N GLN A 47 22.79 13.35 65.74
CA GLN A 47 22.83 13.53 67.20
C GLN A 47 23.40 14.90 67.61
N ALA A 48 24.34 15.44 66.83
CA ALA A 48 24.87 16.78 67.05
C ALA A 48 23.83 17.86 66.77
N ARG A 49 23.00 17.68 65.73
CA ARG A 49 21.86 18.57 65.42
C ARG A 49 20.86 18.64 66.57
N ASP A 50 20.52 17.49 67.13
CA ASP A 50 19.63 17.39 68.28
C ASP A 50 20.21 18.08 69.51
N ASN A 51 21.51 17.87 69.80
CA ASN A 51 22.20 18.52 70.91
C ASN A 51 22.23 20.06 70.77
N ILE A 52 22.54 20.59 69.57
CA ILE A 52 22.59 22.04 69.34
C ILE A 52 21.19 22.66 69.43
N THR A 53 20.17 21.97 68.92
CA THR A 53 18.78 22.42 69.04
C THR A 53 18.35 22.47 70.51
N LEU A 54 18.71 21.45 71.29
CA LEU A 54 18.44 21.41 72.71
C LEU A 54 19.15 22.53 73.49
N PHE A 55 20.39 22.82 73.13
CA PHE A 55 21.11 23.96 73.71
C PHE A 55 20.43 25.29 73.36
N ALA A 56 19.99 25.46 72.10
CA ALA A 56 19.25 26.65 71.68
C ALA A 56 17.94 26.82 72.47
N ASP A 57 17.23 25.73 72.79
CA ASP A 57 16.05 25.76 73.65
C ASP A 57 16.38 26.17 75.09
N CYS A 58 17.54 25.75 75.62
CA CYS A 58 18.02 26.18 76.93
C CYS A 58 18.32 27.69 76.96
N CYS A 59 18.92 28.23 75.89
CA CYS A 59 19.16 29.66 75.73
C CYS A 59 17.86 30.46 75.70
N VAL A 60 16.83 29.97 75.00
CA VAL A 60 15.51 30.60 74.99
C VAL A 60 14.86 30.56 76.37
N ALA A 61 14.94 29.42 77.07
CA ALA A 61 14.43 29.29 78.44
C ALA A 61 15.14 30.22 79.45
N LEU A 62 16.37 30.65 79.15
CA LEU A 62 17.09 31.65 79.94
C LEU A 62 16.61 33.09 79.70
N GLY A 63 15.88 33.35 78.62
CA GLY A 63 15.31 34.65 78.26
C GLY A 63 15.79 35.23 76.92
N MET A 64 16.48 34.45 76.07
CA MET A 64 16.92 34.91 74.75
C MET A 64 15.80 34.80 73.70
N ARG A 65 15.75 35.72 72.74
CA ARG A 65 14.86 35.61 71.57
C ARG A 65 15.35 34.51 70.64
N ARG A 66 14.43 33.71 70.05
CA ARG A 66 14.80 32.60 69.16
C ARG A 66 15.60 33.06 67.93
N SER A 67 15.36 34.28 67.44
CA SER A 67 16.13 34.91 66.34
C SER A 67 17.59 35.16 66.69
N ASP A 68 17.91 35.33 67.97
CA ASP A 68 19.21 35.78 68.45
C ASP A 68 20.07 34.61 68.96
N VAL A 69 19.56 33.38 68.88
CA VAL A 69 20.22 32.16 69.34
C VAL A 69 20.78 31.39 68.14
N CYS A 70 22.04 30.95 68.23
CA CYS A 70 22.66 30.14 67.19
C CYS A 70 21.91 28.81 66.98
N ASN A 71 21.80 28.41 65.70
CA ASN A 71 21.28 27.13 65.28
C ASN A 71 22.38 26.28 64.65
N TYR A 72 22.06 25.04 64.30
CA TYR A 72 23.05 24.11 63.72
C TYR A 72 23.70 24.62 62.43
N SER A 73 22.94 25.28 61.56
CA SER A 73 23.47 25.85 60.32
C SER A 73 24.46 26.98 60.55
N ASN A 74 24.37 27.72 61.67
CA ASN A 74 25.42 28.67 62.05
C ASN A 74 26.76 27.95 62.32
N PHE A 75 26.74 26.76 62.91
CA PHE A 75 27.95 25.95 63.10
C PHE A 75 28.46 25.35 61.79
N GLU A 76 27.58 24.83 60.91
CA GLU A 76 27.98 24.32 59.58
C GLU A 76 28.63 25.40 58.70
N ARG A 77 28.15 26.65 58.80
CA ARG A 77 28.66 27.79 58.03
C ARG A 77 29.86 28.48 58.68
N GLY A 78 30.25 28.07 59.89
CA GLY A 78 31.31 28.73 60.65
C GLY A 78 30.98 30.18 61.02
N ASP A 79 29.71 30.49 61.30
CA ASP A 79 29.26 31.84 61.66
C ASP A 79 29.66 32.20 63.10
N LEU A 80 30.95 32.51 63.27
CA LEU A 80 31.55 32.84 64.55
C LEU A 80 30.86 34.02 65.24
N LYS A 81 30.31 34.99 64.50
CA LYS A 81 29.64 36.15 65.09
C LYS A 81 28.38 35.73 65.85
N GLN A 82 27.50 34.97 65.22
CA GLN A 82 26.27 34.51 65.86
C GLN A 82 26.54 33.53 67.01
N ILE A 83 27.51 32.61 66.82
CA ILE A 83 27.89 31.63 67.86
C ILE A 83 28.46 32.34 69.09
N THR A 84 29.43 33.24 68.91
CA THR A 84 30.05 33.96 70.03
C THR A 84 29.07 34.92 70.73
N ALA A 85 28.20 35.60 69.97
CA ALA A 85 27.14 36.44 70.55
C ALA A 85 26.18 35.61 71.42
N THR A 86 25.77 34.43 70.93
CA THR A 86 24.90 33.51 71.68
C THR A 86 25.56 33.04 72.97
N LEU A 87 26.84 32.65 72.92
CA LEU A 87 27.59 32.18 74.10
C LEU A 87 27.80 33.29 75.13
N CYS A 88 28.07 34.53 74.68
CA CYS A 88 28.20 35.68 75.58
C CYS A 88 26.87 36.02 76.27
N ALA A 89 25.77 36.01 75.52
CA ALA A 89 24.43 36.24 76.07
C ALA A 89 24.02 35.12 77.05
N PHE A 90 24.30 33.86 76.69
CA PHE A 90 24.11 32.70 77.57
C PHE A 90 24.89 32.85 78.87
N ALA A 91 26.16 33.26 78.82
CA ALA A 91 26.96 33.51 80.01
C ALA A 91 26.37 34.64 80.87
N LYS A 92 26.01 35.77 80.27
CA LYS A 92 25.42 36.93 80.99
C LYS A 92 24.12 36.57 81.71
N LEU A 93 23.23 35.84 81.06
CA LEU A 93 21.95 35.41 81.63
C LEU A 93 22.09 34.21 82.58
N GLY A 94 23.14 33.40 82.42
CA GLY A 94 23.44 32.23 83.22
C GLY A 94 24.15 32.55 84.55
N ILE A 95 25.02 33.57 84.60
CA ILE A 95 25.74 34.00 85.82
C ILE A 95 24.80 34.21 87.01
N PRO A 96 23.72 35.03 86.93
CA PRO A 96 22.83 35.23 88.07
C PRO A 96 22.03 33.97 88.46
N LYS A 97 21.99 32.94 87.59
CA LYS A 97 21.17 31.74 87.76
C LYS A 97 21.97 30.49 88.17
N GLY A 98 23.29 30.58 88.36
CA GLY A 98 24.09 29.43 88.80
C GLY A 98 25.40 29.19 88.08
N LEU A 99 25.72 29.95 87.02
CA LEU A 99 26.97 29.80 86.26
C LEU A 99 28.16 30.41 87.03
N HIS A 100 28.58 29.76 88.12
CA HIS A 100 29.70 30.17 88.97
C HIS A 100 31.01 29.52 88.48
N GLN A 101 32.12 30.27 88.46
CA GLN A 101 33.48 29.93 87.92
C GLN A 101 33.76 30.33 86.46
N VAL A 102 33.18 31.45 86.02
CA VAL A 102 33.68 32.16 84.83
C VAL A 102 34.93 32.94 85.27
N SER A 103 36.03 32.90 84.50
CA SER A 103 37.26 33.65 84.85
C SER A 103 36.93 35.14 85.04
N LYS A 104 37.55 35.81 86.02
CA LYS A 104 37.35 37.28 86.26
C LYS A 104 37.60 38.11 84.99
N GLU A 105 38.49 37.64 84.11
CA GLU A 105 38.76 38.26 82.81
C GLU A 105 37.59 38.14 81.84
N LEU A 106 36.87 37.02 81.86
CA LEU A 106 35.69 36.77 81.03
C LEU A 106 34.44 37.46 81.62
N GLU A 107 34.31 37.56 82.95
CA GLU A 107 33.31 38.45 83.58
C GLU A 107 33.54 39.91 83.14
N THR A 108 34.78 40.39 83.21
CA THR A 108 35.14 41.75 82.76
C THR A 108 34.95 41.92 81.25
N TYR A 109 35.23 40.89 80.44
CA TYR A 109 35.01 40.92 78.99
C TYR A 109 33.52 40.94 78.65
N VAL A 110 32.69 40.13 79.32
CA VAL A 110 31.23 40.15 79.14
C VAL A 110 30.64 41.49 79.61
N GLU A 111 31.13 42.06 80.70
CA GLU A 111 30.70 43.40 81.15
C GLU A 111 31.15 44.53 80.20
N LYS A 112 32.32 44.42 79.56
CA LYS A 112 32.85 45.45 78.64
C LYS A 112 32.39 45.30 77.20
N ALA A 113 32.38 44.08 76.65
CA ALA A 113 31.89 43.77 75.31
C ALA A 113 30.36 43.94 75.23
N TYR A 114 29.68 43.77 76.36
CA TYR A 114 28.27 44.14 76.57
C TYR A 114 28.14 45.29 77.58
N SER A 115 29.02 46.29 77.46
CA SER A 115 28.84 47.59 78.11
C SER A 115 27.55 48.24 77.61
N PRO A 116 26.77 48.92 78.47
CA PRO A 116 25.58 49.69 78.08
C PRO A 116 25.90 50.90 77.17
N ALA A 117 27.06 50.94 76.51
CA ALA A 117 27.28 51.76 75.32
C ALA A 117 26.37 51.34 74.14
N VAL A 118 25.84 50.11 74.15
CA VAL A 118 24.74 49.69 73.24
C VAL A 118 23.35 49.96 73.84
N ALA A 119 23.28 50.37 75.11
CA ALA A 119 22.09 51.02 75.70
C ALA A 119 22.19 52.56 75.64
N GLN A 120 23.24 53.10 75.00
CA GLN A 120 23.42 54.51 74.66
C GLN A 120 23.31 54.75 73.14
N MET A 121 22.54 53.89 72.45
CA MET A 121 21.81 54.25 71.24
C MET A 121 20.32 54.03 71.51
N ASP A 122 19.82 54.77 72.52
CA ASP A 122 18.44 55.25 72.70
C ASP A 122 18.13 55.49 74.19
N LEU A 123 18.87 56.44 74.79
CA LEU A 123 18.21 57.48 75.57
C LEU A 123 18.46 58.78 74.81
N VAL A 124 17.83 58.87 73.64
CA VAL A 124 17.32 60.15 73.18
C VAL A 124 16.43 60.65 74.31
N ASN A 125 16.54 61.92 74.68
CA ASN A 125 15.56 62.56 75.54
C ASN A 125 14.16 62.08 75.13
N GLU A 126 13.27 61.81 76.09
CA GLU A 126 11.83 61.56 75.83
C GLU A 126 11.12 62.75 75.13
N GLU A 127 11.86 63.74 74.61
CA GLU A 127 11.39 64.91 73.87
C GLU A 127 12.06 65.08 72.48
N GLU A 128 12.89 64.14 72.04
CA GLU A 128 13.19 63.97 70.61
C GLU A 128 12.81 62.53 70.22
N GLU A 129 11.53 62.18 70.41
CA GLU A 129 10.90 61.21 69.52
C GLU A 129 11.27 61.63 68.09
N ILE A 130 11.82 60.73 67.29
CA ILE A 130 11.68 60.86 65.84
C ILE A 130 10.18 60.73 65.61
N GLN A 131 9.46 61.84 65.75
CA GLN A 131 8.10 61.96 65.30
C GLN A 131 8.21 61.92 63.79
N LEU A 132 8.19 60.69 63.25
CA LEU A 132 7.80 60.47 61.87
C LEU A 132 6.54 61.30 61.71
N THR A 133 6.63 62.31 60.86
CA THR A 133 5.47 63.12 60.53
C THR A 133 4.36 62.17 60.10
N ALA A 134 3.10 62.54 60.31
CA ALA A 134 1.99 61.72 59.83
C ALA A 134 2.16 61.36 58.33
N GLU A 135 2.80 62.25 57.56
CA GLU A 135 3.17 62.02 56.16
C GLU A 135 4.23 60.92 55.97
N GLU A 136 5.28 60.86 56.79
CA GLU A 136 6.33 59.82 56.71
C GLU A 136 5.83 58.45 57.21
N LEU A 137 4.97 58.44 58.24
CA LEU A 137 4.32 57.21 58.71
C LEU A 137 3.37 56.66 57.64
N GLU A 138 2.55 57.52 57.03
CA GLU A 138 1.71 57.12 55.90
C GLU A 138 2.53 56.70 54.67
N ALA A 139 3.71 57.30 54.43
CA ALA A 139 4.59 56.89 53.35
C ALA A 139 5.18 55.48 53.57
N LEU A 140 5.62 55.18 54.79
CA LEU A 140 6.09 53.84 55.18
C LEU A 140 4.97 52.80 55.13
N GLU A 141 3.75 53.14 55.55
CA GLU A 141 2.60 52.24 55.43
C GLU A 141 2.24 51.96 53.97
N ARG A 142 2.31 52.98 53.09
CA ARG A 142 2.13 52.80 51.63
C ARG A 142 3.23 51.94 51.01
N GLU A 143 4.48 52.10 51.44
CA GLU A 143 5.61 51.27 50.96
C GLU A 143 5.45 49.81 51.42
N ARG A 144 5.07 49.58 52.69
CA ARG A 144 4.78 48.24 53.21
C ARG A 144 3.60 47.60 52.48
N GLN A 145 2.52 48.34 52.26
CA GLN A 145 1.37 47.86 51.47
C GLN A 145 1.78 47.52 50.03
N ALA A 146 2.61 48.35 49.38
CA ALA A 146 3.10 48.09 48.04
C ALA A 146 4.02 46.85 47.97
N GLU A 147 4.84 46.62 49.01
CA GLU A 147 5.68 45.43 49.13
C GLU A 147 4.84 44.17 49.42
N GLU A 148 3.85 44.25 50.31
CA GLU A 148 2.89 43.17 50.58
C GLU A 148 2.10 42.80 49.31
N GLU A 149 1.61 43.79 48.56
CA GLU A 149 0.94 43.59 47.26
C GLU A 149 1.89 42.95 46.23
N ARG A 150 3.16 43.36 46.21
CA ARG A 150 4.17 42.75 45.32
C ARG A 150 4.43 41.30 45.71
N GLN A 151 4.60 40.99 47.00
CA GLN A 151 4.77 39.63 47.48
C GLN A 151 3.52 38.78 47.19
N GLN A 152 2.33 39.35 47.32
CA GLN A 152 1.07 38.67 46.97
C GLN A 152 0.99 38.36 45.46
N ARG A 153 1.34 39.30 44.58
CA ARG A 153 1.41 39.07 43.13
C ARG A 153 2.37 37.93 42.76
N ILE A 154 3.57 37.92 43.36
CA ILE A 154 4.55 36.85 43.18
C ILE A 154 3.98 35.51 43.65
N ALA A 155 3.33 35.46 44.82
CA ALA A 155 2.74 34.24 45.36
C ALA A 155 1.60 33.69 44.47
N GLU A 156 0.75 34.57 43.94
CA GLU A 156 -0.31 34.19 42.99
C GLU A 156 0.27 33.66 41.67
N SER A 157 1.34 34.29 41.16
CA SER A 157 2.04 33.84 39.96
C SER A 157 2.73 32.48 40.16
N LEU A 158 3.38 32.26 41.31
CA LEU A 158 3.96 30.96 41.68
C LEU A 158 2.90 29.86 41.81
N LYS A 159 1.71 30.17 42.34
CA LYS A 159 0.59 29.23 42.36
C LYS A 159 0.15 28.86 40.95
N GLY A 160 0.01 29.86 40.06
CA GLY A 160 -0.32 29.63 38.65
C GLY A 160 0.79 28.87 37.89
N PHE A 161 2.04 28.93 38.34
CA PHE A 161 3.13 28.11 37.82
C PHE A 161 2.99 26.65 38.28
N ALA A 162 2.65 26.41 39.55
CA ALA A 162 2.45 25.05 40.07
C ALA A 162 1.30 24.31 39.35
N GLU A 163 0.19 24.99 39.08
CA GLU A 163 -0.93 24.42 38.29
C GLU A 163 -0.49 24.07 36.86
N LEU A 164 0.33 24.92 36.24
CA LEU A 164 0.85 24.71 34.89
C LEU A 164 1.84 23.53 34.84
N ARG A 165 2.67 23.39 35.88
CA ARG A 165 3.57 22.25 36.05
C ARG A 165 2.79 20.95 36.18
N GLU A 166 1.78 20.90 37.05
CA GLU A 166 0.94 19.71 37.26
C GLU A 166 0.27 19.28 35.96
N ALA A 167 -0.30 20.22 35.21
CA ALA A 167 -0.96 19.89 33.96
C ALA A 167 0.01 19.47 32.85
N CYS A 168 1.25 19.98 32.84
CA CYS A 168 2.32 19.50 31.95
C CYS A 168 2.77 18.08 32.33
N GLU A 169 2.89 17.77 33.62
CA GLU A 169 3.17 16.41 34.12
C GLU A 169 2.03 15.44 33.77
N ALA A 170 0.78 15.87 33.87
CA ALA A 170 -0.38 15.07 33.47
C ALA A 170 -0.37 14.77 31.96
N ALA A 171 -0.06 15.74 31.11
CA ALA A 171 0.08 15.53 29.67
C ALA A 171 1.20 14.52 29.35
N PHE A 172 2.35 14.65 30.00
CA PHE A 172 3.44 13.68 29.89
C PHE A 172 3.00 12.26 30.31
N ASN A 173 2.36 12.12 31.46
CA ASN A 173 1.91 10.81 31.95
C ASN A 173 0.90 10.16 31.01
N ARG A 174 -0.08 10.91 30.49
CA ARG A 174 -1.05 10.40 29.49
C ARG A 174 -0.36 9.92 28.21
N ALA A 175 0.67 10.63 27.76
CA ALA A 175 1.44 10.22 26.58
C ALA A 175 2.21 8.92 26.84
N VAL A 176 2.88 8.82 28.00
CA VAL A 176 3.61 7.61 28.40
C VAL A 176 2.67 6.43 28.56
N GLU A 177 1.52 6.61 29.24
CA GLU A 177 0.50 5.57 29.37
C GLU A 177 -0.02 5.11 28.01
N GLY A 178 -0.25 6.03 27.07
CA GLY A 178 -0.67 5.71 25.71
C GLY A 178 0.35 4.87 24.94
N LEU A 179 1.64 5.17 25.10
CA LEU A 179 2.75 4.43 24.47
C LEU A 179 3.04 3.09 25.19
N CYS A 180 2.87 3.03 26.50
CA CYS A 180 3.18 1.86 27.33
C CYS A 180 1.97 0.97 27.66
N ALA A 181 0.78 1.29 27.15
CA ALA A 181 -0.45 0.53 27.41
C ALA A 181 -0.29 -0.98 27.14
N ASP A 182 0.53 -1.36 26.16
CA ASP A 182 0.76 -2.76 25.81
C ASP A 182 1.73 -3.46 26.77
N VAL A 183 2.68 -2.73 27.35
CA VAL A 183 3.64 -3.26 28.33
C VAL A 183 2.96 -3.52 29.68
N LEU A 184 2.03 -2.64 30.07
CA LEU A 184 1.30 -2.76 31.34
C LEU A 184 0.19 -3.83 31.29
N SER A 185 -0.32 -4.18 30.11
CA SER A 185 -1.34 -5.23 29.96
C SER A 185 -0.79 -6.67 30.12
N GLY A 186 0.54 -6.83 30.14
CA GLY A 186 1.22 -8.13 30.23
C GLY A 186 1.94 -8.41 31.56
N ILE A 187 1.83 -7.53 32.56
CA ILE A 187 2.47 -7.70 33.88
C ILE A 187 1.36 -7.92 34.90
N ASP A 188 1.22 -9.17 35.34
CA ASP A 188 0.37 -9.53 36.47
C ASP A 188 0.95 -8.87 37.75
N MET A 189 0.18 -7.99 38.39
CA MET A 189 0.59 -7.20 39.57
C MET A 189 0.94 -8.05 40.80
N ASN A 190 0.77 -9.38 40.73
CA ASN A 190 1.12 -10.32 41.81
C ASN A 190 2.60 -10.72 41.87
N ASP A 191 3.45 -10.35 40.89
CA ASP A 191 4.87 -10.77 40.86
C ASP A 191 5.87 -9.70 41.34
N LEU A 192 5.37 -8.65 42.00
CA LEU A 192 6.17 -7.62 42.68
C LEU A 192 5.90 -7.64 44.19
N GLU A 193 6.06 -8.81 44.81
CA GLU A 193 6.27 -8.87 46.26
C GLU A 193 7.64 -8.27 46.59
N LEU A 194 7.55 -7.12 47.28
CA LEU A 194 8.61 -6.38 47.93
C LEU A 194 9.49 -7.29 48.79
N SER A 195 10.73 -7.54 48.37
CA SER A 195 11.80 -7.92 49.28
C SER A 195 12.59 -6.69 49.69
N ASP A 196 12.06 -6.04 50.72
CA ASP A 196 12.76 -5.11 51.58
C ASP A 196 13.84 -5.87 52.35
N SER A 197 15.12 -5.53 52.14
CA SER A 197 16.22 -5.77 53.09
C SER A 197 17.47 -5.03 52.64
N SER A 198 17.66 -3.85 53.23
CA SER A 198 18.90 -3.38 53.87
C SER A 198 20.24 -3.82 53.27
N ASP A 199 21.01 -2.87 52.73
CA ASP A 199 22.48 -3.01 52.74
C ASP A 199 23.18 -1.74 53.24
N SER A 200 23.91 -1.96 54.33
CA SER A 200 24.77 -1.05 55.05
C SER A 200 26.17 -0.98 54.41
N SER A 201 26.57 0.24 54.03
CA SER A 201 27.95 0.77 54.08
C SER A 201 29.16 -0.17 53.95
N LYS A 202 29.99 0.04 52.91
CA LYS A 202 31.45 0.23 53.10
C LYS A 202 32.15 0.88 51.91
N SER A 203 32.93 1.90 52.25
CA SER A 203 33.83 2.73 51.46
C SER A 203 35.09 2.02 50.95
N SER A 204 35.64 2.44 49.79
CA SER A 204 37.03 2.93 49.68
C SER A 204 37.47 3.32 48.25
N LYS A 205 37.90 4.58 48.13
CA LYS A 205 39.02 5.16 47.35
C LYS A 205 39.54 4.50 46.05
N SER A 206 39.73 5.38 45.06
CA SER A 206 40.95 5.62 44.24
C SER A 206 40.89 5.39 42.73
N SER A 207 41.08 6.51 42.02
CA SER A 207 41.87 6.75 40.80
C SER A 207 41.74 5.89 39.53
N LYS A 208 41.61 6.66 38.44
CA LYS A 208 42.20 6.49 37.10
C LYS A 208 41.52 5.54 36.10
N SER A 209 41.07 6.19 35.02
CA SER A 209 41.16 5.77 33.62
C SER A 209 40.71 4.35 33.27
N SER A 210 39.54 4.25 32.64
CA SER A 210 39.35 3.49 31.40
C SER A 210 37.88 3.47 30.99
N LYS A 211 37.66 3.67 29.69
CA LYS A 211 36.58 3.07 28.87
C LYS A 211 35.32 2.62 29.62
N SER A 212 34.23 3.39 29.51
CA SER A 212 32.87 2.87 29.63
C SER A 212 32.28 2.72 28.22
N SER A 213 32.49 1.58 27.54
CA SER A 213 31.63 0.39 27.62
C SER A 213 30.14 0.73 27.52
N LYS A 214 29.64 0.59 26.29
CA LYS A 214 28.24 0.30 25.95
C LYS A 214 27.67 -0.69 26.98
N SER A 215 26.91 -0.18 27.94
CA SER A 215 26.00 -0.98 28.76
C SER A 215 24.65 -0.96 28.07
N SER A 216 24.57 -1.74 26.99
CA SER A 216 23.30 -2.24 26.47
C SER A 216 22.64 -3.06 27.58
N LYS A 217 21.88 -2.41 28.46
CA LYS A 217 20.83 -3.07 29.24
C LYS A 217 19.86 -3.62 28.20
N LYS A 218 20.08 -4.89 27.85
CA LYS A 218 19.21 -5.70 27.01
C LYS A 218 17.89 -5.77 27.76
N ALA A 219 16.95 -4.89 27.38
CA ALA A 219 15.57 -4.98 27.81
C ALA A 219 15.13 -6.41 27.47
N LYS A 220 14.82 -7.20 28.49
CA LYS A 220 14.17 -8.50 28.32
C LYS A 220 12.85 -8.20 27.59
N LYS A 221 12.80 -8.57 26.32
CA LYS A 221 11.60 -8.50 25.49
C LYS A 221 10.58 -9.43 26.17
N SER A 222 9.56 -8.87 26.79
CA SER A 222 8.43 -9.62 27.32
C SER A 222 7.73 -10.30 26.14
N GLU A 223 7.75 -11.64 26.14
CA GLU A 223 7.26 -12.51 25.06
C GLU A 223 5.72 -12.60 24.99
N GLY A 224 5.02 -11.49 25.17
CA GLY A 224 3.55 -11.46 25.21
C GLY A 224 2.90 -10.21 24.63
N ALA A 225 3.63 -9.39 23.86
CA ALA A 225 3.03 -8.23 23.22
C ALA A 225 2.23 -8.68 22.00
N ARG A 226 0.90 -8.44 22.02
CA ARG A 226 0.05 -8.53 20.83
C ARG A 226 0.67 -7.65 19.74
N GLU A 227 1.00 -8.22 18.59
CA GLU A 227 1.52 -7.44 17.47
C GLU A 227 0.45 -6.45 17.02
N LEU A 228 0.70 -5.15 17.29
CA LEU A 228 -0.18 -4.07 16.85
C LEU A 228 -0.14 -3.97 15.33
N SER A 229 -1.32 -3.79 14.75
CA SER A 229 -1.44 -3.41 13.34
C SER A 229 -0.76 -2.06 13.08
N VAL A 230 -0.36 -1.83 11.82
CA VAL A 230 0.22 -0.56 11.37
C VAL A 230 -0.70 0.62 11.73
N GLU A 231 -2.01 0.45 11.55
CA GLU A 231 -3.01 1.48 11.87
C GLU A 231 -3.10 1.78 13.38
N GLU A 232 -3.13 0.75 14.22
CA GLU A 232 -3.15 0.92 15.69
C GLU A 232 -1.87 1.60 16.20
N LEU A 233 -0.71 1.22 15.65
CA LEU A 233 0.57 1.81 16.01
C LEU A 233 0.65 3.29 15.58
N ARG A 234 0.17 3.60 14.36
CA ARG A 234 0.10 4.97 13.87
C ARG A 234 -0.80 5.86 14.73
N ALA A 235 -1.99 5.37 15.10
CA ALA A 235 -2.91 6.12 15.96
C ALA A 235 -2.34 6.37 17.36
N LYS A 236 -1.58 5.42 17.92
CA LYS A 236 -0.88 5.59 19.20
C LYS A 236 0.19 6.66 19.14
N ILE A 237 1.01 6.64 18.09
CA ILE A 237 2.05 7.63 17.86
C ILE A 237 1.43 9.03 17.70
N GLU A 238 0.38 9.17 16.90
CA GLU A 238 -0.32 10.43 16.69
C GLU A 238 -0.84 11.02 18.01
N LYS A 239 -1.51 10.21 18.84
CA LYS A 239 -2.00 10.65 20.15
C LYS A 239 -0.86 11.06 21.09
N ALA A 240 0.24 10.30 21.10
CA ALA A 240 1.41 10.64 21.91
C ALA A 240 2.09 11.94 21.45
N GLU A 241 2.11 12.21 20.15
CA GLU A 241 2.61 13.47 19.58
C GLU A 241 1.75 14.67 19.96
N GLU A 242 0.43 14.51 19.94
CA GLU A 242 -0.50 15.56 20.39
C GLU A 242 -0.28 15.93 21.86
N GLU A 243 -0.16 14.93 22.74
CA GLU A 243 0.10 15.14 24.16
C GLU A 243 1.52 15.71 24.40
N CYS A 244 2.52 15.26 23.63
CA CYS A 244 3.86 15.84 23.67
C CYS A 244 3.88 17.31 23.21
N ALA A 245 3.09 17.66 22.18
CA ALA A 245 2.94 19.02 21.70
C ALA A 245 2.17 19.91 22.71
N LEU A 246 1.19 19.35 23.42
CA LEU A 246 0.55 20.02 24.54
C LEU A 246 1.56 20.33 25.65
N ALA A 247 2.34 19.34 26.10
CA ALA A 247 3.36 19.52 27.13
C ALA A 247 4.39 20.60 26.75
N LYS A 248 4.82 20.66 25.48
CA LYS A 248 5.70 21.73 24.98
C LYS A 248 5.07 23.12 25.06
N ARG A 249 3.79 23.27 24.71
CA ARG A 249 3.09 24.56 24.84
C ARG A 249 3.03 25.01 26.30
N MET A 250 2.79 24.07 27.22
CA MET A 250 2.78 24.37 28.66
C MET A 250 4.18 24.74 29.16
N LEU A 251 5.23 24.08 28.66
CA LEU A 251 6.62 24.43 28.96
C LEU A 251 6.98 25.86 28.48
N GLU A 252 6.51 26.26 27.30
CA GLU A 252 6.68 27.64 26.80
C GLU A 252 5.97 28.65 27.70
N GLU A 253 4.75 28.35 28.15
CA GLU A 253 4.02 29.19 29.09
C GLU A 253 4.73 29.24 30.47
N MET A 254 5.32 28.14 30.93
CA MET A 254 6.14 28.11 32.15
C MET A 254 7.35 29.03 32.03
N ARG A 255 8.04 29.03 30.89
CA ARG A 255 9.16 29.94 30.60
C ARG A 255 8.70 31.41 30.54
N LYS A 256 7.49 31.68 30.07
CA LYS A 256 6.92 33.03 30.09
C LYS A 256 6.64 33.50 31.52
N LYS A 257 6.00 32.68 32.35
CA LYS A 257 5.76 32.99 33.78
C LYS A 257 7.06 33.16 34.57
N ARG A 258 8.09 32.35 34.27
CA ARG A 258 9.45 32.54 34.80
C ARG A 258 9.99 33.95 34.50
N ALA A 259 9.85 34.42 33.27
CA ALA A 259 10.33 35.76 32.88
C ALA A 259 9.53 36.88 33.58
N GLU A 260 8.22 36.68 33.79
CA GLU A 260 7.37 37.60 34.56
C GLU A 260 7.81 37.66 36.04
N LEU A 261 8.05 36.50 36.67
CA LEU A 261 8.57 36.41 38.04
C LEU A 261 9.97 37.04 38.19
N GLU A 262 10.85 36.85 37.22
CA GLU A 262 12.18 37.48 37.20
C GLU A 262 12.06 39.01 37.08
N ALA A 263 11.13 39.52 36.26
CA ALA A 263 10.85 40.95 36.14
C ALA A 263 10.28 41.55 37.43
N GLU A 264 9.51 40.77 38.20
CA GLU A 264 9.01 41.13 39.52
C GLU A 264 10.07 41.00 40.63
N GLY A 265 11.28 40.49 40.31
CA GLY A 265 12.40 40.34 41.23
C GLY A 265 12.25 39.17 42.20
N ALA A 266 11.47 38.14 41.85
CA ALA A 266 11.36 36.90 42.60
C ALA A 266 12.58 35.99 42.38
N ASP A 267 12.85 35.10 43.34
CA ASP A 267 13.82 34.01 43.14
C ASP A 267 13.22 32.95 42.19
N THR A 268 13.82 32.77 41.02
CA THR A 268 13.37 31.82 39.99
C THR A 268 14.07 30.47 40.06
N SER A 269 14.93 30.20 41.05
CA SER A 269 15.73 28.97 41.10
C SER A 269 14.89 27.68 41.12
N GLU A 270 13.78 27.66 41.87
CA GLU A 270 12.85 26.52 41.91
C GLU A 270 12.07 26.34 40.59
N VAL A 271 11.68 27.47 39.99
CA VAL A 271 11.01 27.51 38.68
C VAL A 271 11.93 26.98 37.58
N ASP A 272 13.22 27.33 37.63
CA ASP A 272 14.25 26.89 36.69
C ASP A 272 14.50 25.38 36.79
N ALA A 273 14.58 24.88 38.03
CA ALA A 273 14.70 23.44 38.27
C ALA A 273 13.47 22.68 37.73
N ALA A 274 12.26 23.20 37.91
CA ALA A 274 11.04 22.59 37.40
C ALA A 274 10.97 22.60 35.86
N ILE A 275 11.34 23.72 35.21
CA ILE A 275 11.42 23.80 33.74
C ILE A 275 12.43 22.78 33.20
N ALA A 276 13.62 22.69 33.80
CA ALA A 276 14.64 21.74 33.38
C ALA A 276 14.20 20.27 33.57
N GLU A 277 13.48 19.97 34.65
CA GLU A 277 12.90 18.64 34.88
C GLU A 277 11.89 18.27 33.78
N MET A 278 11.01 19.21 33.41
CA MET A 278 10.01 19.00 32.38
C MET A 278 10.62 18.91 30.98
N GLU A 279 11.66 19.69 30.68
CA GLU A 279 12.44 19.56 29.45
C GLU A 279 13.05 18.16 29.29
N ARG A 280 13.63 17.61 30.37
CA ARG A 280 14.16 16.25 30.37
C ARG A 280 13.07 15.22 30.12
N LYS A 281 11.93 15.33 30.80
CA LYS A 281 10.77 14.43 30.60
C LYS A 281 10.26 14.49 29.16
N ILE A 282 10.07 15.69 28.60
CA ILE A 282 9.64 15.88 27.20
C ILE A 282 10.65 15.26 26.24
N GLY A 283 11.96 15.47 26.44
CA GLY A 283 12.99 14.85 25.60
C GLY A 283 13.01 13.32 25.66
N GLU A 284 12.73 12.73 26.84
CA GLU A 284 12.55 11.28 26.99
C GLU A 284 11.32 10.78 26.23
N LEU A 285 10.20 11.52 26.29
CA LEU A 285 8.97 11.22 25.55
C LEU A 285 9.19 11.29 24.03
N GLU A 286 9.86 12.32 23.53
CA GLU A 286 10.24 12.42 22.12
C GLU A 286 11.10 11.24 21.69
N GLY A 287 12.03 10.81 22.55
CA GLY A 287 12.85 9.62 22.30
C GLY A 287 12.04 8.33 22.24
N MET A 288 10.96 8.20 23.03
CA MET A 288 10.03 7.07 22.95
C MET A 288 9.20 7.12 21.66
N ILE A 289 8.61 8.27 21.34
CA ILE A 289 7.85 8.48 20.10
C ILE A 289 8.72 8.19 18.86
N ALA A 290 9.99 8.60 18.87
CA ALA A 290 10.92 8.33 17.77
C ALA A 290 11.16 6.83 17.56
N LYS A 291 11.27 6.03 18.63
CA LYS A 291 11.43 4.57 18.52
C LYS A 291 10.18 3.91 17.96
N GLU A 292 9.00 4.33 18.41
CA GLU A 292 7.74 3.82 17.88
C GLU A 292 7.55 4.21 16.40
N ARG A 293 7.96 5.42 16.00
CA ARG A 293 8.01 5.84 14.59
C ARG A 293 8.93 4.97 13.74
N GLU A 294 10.11 4.62 14.25
CA GLU A 294 11.00 3.68 13.56
C GLU A 294 10.37 2.28 13.44
N GLU A 295 9.66 1.80 14.48
CA GLU A 295 8.93 0.54 14.42
C GLU A 295 7.80 0.59 13.38
N LEU A 296 7.04 1.69 13.33
CA LEU A 296 6.00 1.90 12.34
C LEU A 296 6.56 1.86 10.92
N GLN A 297 7.65 2.58 10.66
CA GLN A 297 8.30 2.58 9.35
C GLN A 297 8.75 1.18 8.92
N ARG A 298 9.30 0.38 9.85
CA ARG A 298 9.70 -1.01 9.56
C ARG A 298 8.49 -1.88 9.20
N LYS A 299 7.37 -1.74 9.92
CA LYS A 299 6.15 -2.51 9.65
C LYS A 299 5.50 -2.09 8.33
N GLU A 300 5.46 -0.78 8.02
CA GLU A 300 4.96 -0.27 6.73
C GLU A 300 5.82 -0.76 5.56
N GLU A 301 7.15 -0.75 5.70
CA GLU A 301 8.06 -1.26 4.68
C GLU A 301 7.90 -2.77 4.48
N GLU A 302 7.76 -3.54 5.57
CA GLU A 302 7.49 -4.97 5.50
C GLU A 302 6.14 -5.28 4.83
N GLU A 303 5.08 -4.55 5.16
CA GLU A 303 3.77 -4.72 4.52
C GLU A 303 3.82 -4.35 3.03
N ARG A 304 4.53 -3.28 2.67
CA ARG A 304 4.74 -2.90 1.27
C ARG A 304 5.50 -3.99 0.51
N ARG A 305 6.59 -4.51 1.09
CA ARG A 305 7.35 -5.62 0.50
C ARG A 305 6.50 -6.87 0.32
N ARG A 306 5.68 -7.23 1.31
CA ARG A 306 4.75 -8.36 1.20
C ARG A 306 3.73 -8.16 0.07
N LYS A 307 3.18 -6.96 -0.09
CA LYS A 307 2.26 -6.62 -1.19
C LYS A 307 2.95 -6.67 -2.56
N GLU A 308 4.16 -6.14 -2.67
CA GLU A 308 4.97 -6.19 -3.89
C GLU A 308 5.33 -7.64 -4.27
N GLU A 309 5.79 -8.45 -3.31
CA GLU A 309 6.11 -9.87 -3.51
C GLU A 309 4.84 -10.68 -3.90
N GLU A 310 3.68 -10.37 -3.31
CA GLU A 310 2.40 -11.00 -3.67
C GLU A 310 1.93 -10.59 -5.07
N GLU A 311 2.04 -9.31 -5.43
CA GLU A 311 1.71 -8.84 -6.78
C GLU A 311 2.66 -9.44 -7.83
N GLU A 312 3.96 -9.51 -7.54
CA GLU A 312 4.94 -10.16 -8.41
C GLU A 312 4.61 -11.65 -8.58
N ARG A 313 4.25 -12.34 -7.50
CA ARG A 313 3.81 -13.73 -7.57
C ARG A 313 2.58 -13.90 -8.46
N LYS A 314 1.56 -13.05 -8.31
CA LYS A 314 0.36 -13.05 -9.16
C LYS A 314 0.70 -12.76 -10.63
N ARG A 315 1.64 -11.86 -10.90
CA ARG A 315 2.13 -11.57 -12.27
C ARG A 315 2.83 -12.78 -12.87
N ARG A 316 3.71 -13.45 -12.12
CA ARG A 316 4.39 -14.68 -12.56
C ARG A 316 3.40 -15.82 -12.82
N GLU A 317 2.43 -16.02 -11.92
CA GLU A 317 1.38 -17.03 -12.10
C GLU A 317 0.53 -16.73 -13.36
N ALA A 318 0.16 -15.48 -13.60
CA ALA A 318 -0.57 -15.07 -14.80
C ALA A 318 0.28 -15.20 -16.09
N GLU A 319 1.57 -14.91 -16.04
CA GLU A 319 2.50 -15.08 -17.17
C GLU A 319 2.70 -16.56 -17.50
N GLU A 320 2.91 -17.42 -16.50
CA GLU A 320 2.99 -18.87 -16.69
C GLU A 320 1.69 -19.45 -17.25
N GLU A 321 0.53 -18.99 -16.79
CA GLU A 321 -0.77 -19.42 -17.31
C GLU A 321 -0.95 -18.97 -18.78
N ALA A 322 -0.59 -17.73 -19.11
CA ALA A 322 -0.63 -17.24 -20.48
C ALA A 322 0.35 -17.99 -21.40
N GLU A 323 1.53 -18.36 -20.90
CA GLU A 323 2.49 -19.17 -21.65
C GLU A 323 1.96 -20.60 -21.89
N ARG A 324 1.35 -21.23 -20.88
CA ARG A 324 0.70 -22.54 -21.04
C ARG A 324 -0.39 -22.48 -22.10
N LEU A 325 -1.25 -21.46 -22.06
CA LEU A 325 -2.31 -21.29 -23.05
C LEU A 325 -1.76 -21.10 -24.46
N ARG A 326 -0.68 -20.32 -24.63
CA ARG A 326 -0.01 -20.16 -25.93
C ARG A 326 0.57 -21.47 -26.43
N ARG A 327 1.23 -22.26 -25.58
CA ARG A 327 1.78 -23.57 -25.95
C ARG A 327 0.68 -24.56 -26.33
N GLU A 328 -0.43 -24.58 -25.59
CA GLU A 328 -1.60 -25.41 -25.93
C GLU A 328 -2.25 -24.98 -27.24
N GLU A 329 -2.35 -23.68 -27.51
CA GLU A 329 -2.87 -23.15 -28.78
C GLU A 329 -1.95 -23.45 -29.96
N GLU A 330 -0.63 -23.26 -29.81
CA GLU A 330 0.37 -23.66 -30.81
C GLU A 330 0.32 -25.16 -31.08
N GLU A 331 0.23 -25.99 -30.05
CA GLU A 331 0.09 -27.44 -30.21
C GLU A 331 -1.22 -27.82 -30.91
N ARG A 332 -2.33 -27.14 -30.58
CA ARG A 332 -3.61 -27.33 -31.27
C ARG A 332 -3.50 -26.95 -32.76
N ILE A 333 -2.89 -25.82 -33.08
CA ILE A 333 -2.67 -25.37 -34.46
C ILE A 333 -1.80 -26.39 -35.21
N MET A 334 -0.69 -26.85 -34.61
CA MET A 334 0.18 -27.86 -35.23
C MET A 334 -0.54 -29.19 -35.46
N ARG A 335 -1.39 -29.63 -34.53
CA ARG A 335 -2.21 -30.84 -34.69
C ARG A 335 -3.26 -30.67 -35.80
N GLU A 336 -3.96 -29.54 -35.84
CA GLU A 336 -4.94 -29.24 -36.88
C GLU A 336 -4.30 -29.10 -38.27
N GLU A 337 -3.11 -28.50 -38.37
CA GLU A 337 -2.36 -28.39 -39.61
C GLU A 337 -1.83 -29.74 -40.09
N ALA A 338 -1.28 -30.56 -39.18
CA ALA A 338 -0.87 -31.92 -39.50
C ALA A 338 -2.05 -32.80 -39.95
N GLU A 339 -3.22 -32.66 -39.31
CA GLU A 339 -4.43 -33.39 -39.71
C GLU A 339 -4.94 -32.92 -41.08
N ARG A 340 -4.91 -31.60 -41.37
CA ARG A 340 -5.21 -31.06 -42.70
C ARG A 340 -4.28 -31.62 -43.77
N LEU A 341 -2.98 -31.63 -43.50
CA LEU A 341 -1.98 -32.12 -44.45
C LEU A 341 -2.20 -33.61 -44.77
N LEU A 342 -2.48 -34.44 -43.75
CA LEU A 342 -2.82 -35.85 -43.95
C LEU A 342 -4.09 -36.05 -44.78
N ARG A 343 -5.13 -35.24 -44.55
CA ARG A 343 -6.37 -35.27 -45.34
C ARG A 343 -6.13 -34.86 -46.80
N GLU A 344 -5.31 -33.83 -47.04
CA GLU A 344 -4.93 -33.39 -48.38
C GLU A 344 -4.10 -34.45 -49.12
N GLU A 345 -3.11 -35.07 -48.45
CA GLU A 345 -2.33 -36.18 -49.03
C GLU A 345 -3.21 -37.41 -49.33
N GLU A 346 -4.17 -37.74 -48.47
CA GLU A 346 -5.10 -38.84 -48.71
C GLU A 346 -6.05 -38.53 -49.89
N GLU A 347 -6.54 -37.29 -50.01
CA GLU A 347 -7.36 -36.87 -51.15
C GLU A 347 -6.55 -36.86 -52.45
N GLU A 348 -5.31 -36.38 -52.44
CA GLU A 348 -4.42 -36.39 -53.59
C GLU A 348 -4.09 -37.82 -54.02
N LYS A 349 -3.82 -38.72 -53.07
CA LYS A 349 -3.59 -40.13 -53.36
C LYS A 349 -4.81 -40.77 -54.02
N LYS A 350 -6.02 -40.51 -53.52
CA LYS A 350 -7.27 -40.98 -54.15
C LYS A 350 -7.46 -40.43 -55.56
N ARG A 351 -7.09 -39.16 -55.80
CA ARG A 351 -7.13 -38.56 -57.15
C ARG A 351 -6.14 -39.22 -58.09
N ARG A 352 -4.90 -39.47 -57.65
CA ARG A 352 -3.87 -40.16 -58.45
C ARG A 352 -4.27 -41.60 -58.76
N GLU A 353 -4.80 -42.33 -57.78
CA GLU A 353 -5.31 -43.70 -57.98
C GLU A 353 -6.50 -43.72 -58.96
N ALA A 354 -7.40 -42.73 -58.89
CA ALA A 354 -8.50 -42.61 -59.85
C ALA A 354 -8.03 -42.27 -61.27
N GLU A 355 -7.05 -41.37 -61.41
CA GLU A 355 -6.44 -41.00 -62.70
C GLU A 355 -5.68 -42.19 -63.31
N GLU A 356 -4.93 -42.94 -62.51
CA GLU A 356 -4.22 -44.14 -62.96
C GLU A 356 -5.19 -45.24 -63.41
N ALA A 357 -6.28 -45.45 -62.67
CA ALA A 357 -7.33 -46.40 -63.05
C ALA A 357 -8.05 -45.97 -64.35
N GLU A 358 -8.27 -44.67 -64.57
CA GLU A 358 -8.83 -44.16 -65.82
C GLU A 358 -7.87 -44.36 -67.00
N ALA A 359 -6.57 -44.06 -66.80
CA ALA A 359 -5.55 -44.28 -67.81
C ALA A 359 -5.37 -45.77 -68.16
N GLU A 360 -5.44 -46.66 -67.17
CA GLU A 360 -5.39 -48.11 -67.40
C GLU A 360 -6.63 -48.59 -68.17
N ALA A 361 -7.82 -48.11 -67.81
CA ALA A 361 -9.05 -48.41 -68.54
C ALA A 361 -9.01 -47.90 -69.99
N GLU A 362 -8.41 -46.74 -70.23
CA GLU A 362 -8.22 -46.19 -71.57
C GLU A 362 -7.22 -47.03 -72.39
N ARG A 363 -6.13 -47.50 -71.77
CA ARG A 363 -5.16 -48.40 -72.42
C ARG A 363 -5.79 -49.74 -72.78
N LEU A 364 -6.58 -50.33 -71.88
CA LEU A 364 -7.33 -51.56 -72.14
C LEU A 364 -8.31 -51.38 -73.31
N ARG A 365 -9.05 -50.26 -73.38
CA ARG A 365 -9.96 -49.97 -74.51
C ARG A 365 -9.22 -49.86 -75.84
N LYS A 366 -8.05 -49.21 -75.85
CA LYS A 366 -7.21 -49.08 -77.06
C LYS A 366 -6.64 -50.44 -77.50
N GLU A 367 -6.22 -51.28 -76.56
CA GLU A 367 -5.71 -52.62 -76.86
C GLU A 367 -6.82 -53.56 -77.36
N GLU A 368 -8.03 -53.46 -76.81
CA GLU A 368 -9.20 -54.22 -77.30
C GLU A 368 -9.63 -53.78 -78.71
N GLU A 369 -9.62 -52.47 -79.01
CA GLU A 369 -9.91 -51.95 -80.36
C GLU A 369 -8.85 -52.42 -81.38
N GLU A 370 -7.58 -52.48 -80.99
CA GLU A 370 -6.50 -52.97 -81.86
C GLU A 370 -6.61 -54.49 -82.12
N ARG A 371 -7.01 -55.27 -81.11
CA ARG A 371 -7.26 -56.71 -81.27
C ARG A 371 -8.45 -56.98 -82.21
N LEU A 372 -9.53 -56.21 -82.09
CA LEU A 372 -10.70 -56.31 -82.97
C LEU A 372 -10.33 -56.02 -84.44
N ARG A 373 -9.47 -55.03 -84.70
CA ARG A 373 -9.01 -54.74 -86.07
C ARG A 373 -8.17 -55.87 -86.66
N LYS A 374 -7.31 -56.50 -85.86
CA LYS A 374 -6.50 -57.65 -86.30
C LYS A 374 -7.35 -58.89 -86.59
N GLU A 375 -8.39 -59.14 -85.78
CA GLU A 375 -9.29 -60.27 -85.97
C GLU A 375 -10.19 -60.10 -87.21
N GLU A 376 -10.58 -58.86 -87.55
CA GLU A 376 -11.33 -58.55 -88.78
C GLU A 376 -10.47 -58.70 -90.05
N GLU A 377 -9.17 -58.37 -89.97
CA GLU A 377 -8.22 -58.58 -91.07
C GLU A 377 -7.94 -60.08 -91.34
N GLU A 378 -7.85 -60.90 -90.28
CA GLU A 378 -7.63 -62.35 -90.41
C GLU A 378 -8.86 -63.06 -91.00
N ARG A 379 -10.07 -62.57 -90.70
CA ARG A 379 -11.32 -63.10 -91.27
C ARG A 379 -11.42 -62.83 -92.78
N LYS A 380 -10.94 -61.68 -93.26
CA LYS A 380 -10.89 -61.36 -94.70
C LYS A 380 -9.95 -62.26 -95.48
N GLN A 381 -8.80 -62.64 -94.92
CA GLN A 381 -7.86 -63.54 -95.60
C GLN A 381 -8.40 -64.97 -95.75
N ARG A 382 -9.19 -65.45 -94.77
CA ARG A 382 -9.82 -66.78 -94.85
C ARG A 382 -10.97 -66.85 -95.87
N GLU A 383 -11.71 -65.76 -96.09
CA GLU A 383 -12.75 -65.70 -97.14
C GLU A 383 -12.16 -65.64 -98.56
N GLU A 384 -10.93 -65.11 -98.74
CA GLU A 384 -10.27 -65.02 -100.05
C GLU A 384 -9.70 -66.37 -100.53
N GLU A 385 -9.28 -67.24 -99.61
CA GLU A 385 -8.72 -68.56 -99.92
C GLU A 385 -9.80 -69.58 -100.31
N GLU A 386 -11.00 -69.50 -99.73
CA GLU A 386 -12.14 -70.37 -100.08
C GLU A 386 -12.77 -70.00 -101.44
N ARG A 387 -12.56 -68.76 -101.90
CA ARG A 387 -13.05 -68.26 -103.20
C ARG A 387 -12.17 -68.76 -104.36
N ARG A 388 -10.87 -68.95 -104.13
CA ARG A 388 -9.92 -69.45 -105.13
C ARG A 388 -10.12 -70.92 -105.52
N GLN A 389 -10.59 -71.78 -104.61
CA GLN A 389 -10.81 -73.20 -104.90
C GLN A 389 -12.08 -73.46 -105.71
N LYS A 390 -13.08 -72.56 -105.64
CA LYS A 390 -14.31 -72.63 -106.45
C LYS A 390 -14.10 -72.09 -107.88
N GLU A 391 -13.07 -71.30 -108.13
CA GLU A 391 -12.75 -70.71 -109.45
C GLU A 391 -11.99 -71.65 -110.41
N GLU A 392 -11.27 -72.66 -109.90
CA GLU A 392 -10.43 -73.54 -110.73
C GLU A 392 -11.21 -74.68 -111.40
N GLU A 393 -12.33 -75.11 -110.80
CA GLU A 393 -13.22 -76.15 -111.35
C GLU A 393 -14.17 -75.57 -112.44
N GLU A 394 -14.43 -74.26 -112.40
CA GLU A 394 -15.23 -73.54 -113.40
C GLU A 394 -14.43 -73.18 -114.67
N ARG A 395 -13.10 -73.10 -114.56
CA ARG A 395 -12.19 -72.75 -115.67
C ARG A 395 -12.06 -73.83 -116.76
N LYS A 396 -12.17 -75.12 -116.42
CA LYS A 396 -12.10 -76.21 -117.41
C LYS A 396 -13.37 -76.36 -118.28
N ARG A 397 -14.51 -75.83 -117.85
CA ARG A 397 -15.74 -75.77 -118.67
C ARG A 397 -15.80 -74.53 -119.56
N LYS A 398 -15.09 -73.45 -119.21
CA LYS A 398 -15.06 -72.21 -119.99
C LYS A 398 -14.07 -72.26 -121.17
N GLU A 399 -13.04 -73.11 -121.15
CA GLU A 399 -12.02 -73.20 -122.21
C GLU A 399 -12.49 -73.91 -123.51
N GLU A 400 -13.51 -74.77 -123.45
CA GLU A 400 -14.18 -75.32 -124.66
C GLU A 400 -15.27 -74.39 -125.23
N GLU A 401 -15.83 -73.49 -124.42
CA GLU A 401 -16.80 -72.47 -124.86
C GLU A 401 -16.10 -71.22 -125.43
N GLU A 402 -14.86 -70.95 -125.01
CA GLU A 402 -14.07 -69.76 -125.38
C GLU A 402 -13.48 -69.84 -126.81
N LYS A 403 -13.26 -71.05 -127.36
CA LYS A 403 -12.90 -71.24 -128.78
C LYS A 403 -14.04 -70.94 -129.76
N GLU A 404 -15.29 -70.96 -129.29
CA GLU A 404 -16.47 -70.57 -130.07
C GLU A 404 -16.82 -69.06 -129.89
N ARG A 405 -16.47 -68.48 -128.75
CA ARG A 405 -16.67 -67.05 -128.45
C ARG A 405 -15.64 -66.13 -129.12
N LEU A 406 -14.39 -66.59 -129.33
CA LEU A 406 -13.36 -65.79 -130.03
C LEU A 406 -13.68 -65.47 -131.51
N ARG A 407 -14.62 -66.16 -132.15
CA ARG A 407 -15.12 -65.79 -133.51
C ARG A 407 -16.32 -64.84 -133.49
N LYS A 408 -17.00 -64.67 -132.35
CA LYS A 408 -18.13 -63.75 -132.18
C LYS A 408 -17.67 -62.41 -131.55
N GLU A 409 -16.61 -62.40 -130.75
CA GLU A 409 -16.16 -61.21 -130.02
C GLU A 409 -15.34 -60.20 -130.87
N GLU A 410 -14.78 -60.63 -132.01
CA GLU A 410 -14.15 -59.72 -132.99
C GLU A 410 -15.21 -58.96 -133.84
N GLU A 411 -16.43 -59.49 -133.93
CA GLU A 411 -17.60 -58.85 -134.55
C GLU A 411 -18.42 -58.01 -133.53
N GLU A 412 -18.41 -58.41 -132.25
CA GLU A 412 -19.11 -57.73 -131.16
C GLU A 412 -18.38 -56.48 -130.63
N ARG A 413 -17.04 -56.40 -130.74
CA ARG A 413 -16.29 -55.18 -130.40
C ARG A 413 -16.57 -54.01 -131.34
N LYS A 414 -16.94 -54.26 -132.60
CA LYS A 414 -17.48 -53.22 -133.50
C LYS A 414 -18.93 -52.83 -133.17
N ARG A 415 -19.73 -53.78 -132.64
CA ARG A 415 -21.09 -53.50 -132.16
C ARG A 415 -21.11 -52.70 -130.87
N LYS A 416 -20.21 -52.94 -129.91
CA LYS A 416 -20.16 -52.17 -128.64
C LYS A 416 -19.73 -50.70 -128.81
N GLU A 417 -18.96 -50.38 -129.85
CA GLU A 417 -18.61 -49.00 -130.21
C GLU A 417 -19.77 -48.27 -130.95
N GLU A 418 -20.64 -49.01 -131.66
CA GLU A 418 -21.95 -48.51 -132.12
C GLU A 418 -22.98 -48.42 -130.98
N GLU A 419 -22.94 -49.32 -130.01
CA GLU A 419 -23.86 -49.38 -128.86
C GLU A 419 -23.60 -48.23 -127.87
N GLU A 420 -22.37 -47.73 -127.77
CA GLU A 420 -22.07 -46.50 -127.01
C GLU A 420 -22.61 -45.23 -127.71
N LYS A 421 -22.65 -45.21 -129.06
CA LYS A 421 -23.34 -44.17 -129.83
C LYS A 421 -24.86 -44.33 -129.78
N GLU A 422 -25.38 -45.56 -129.66
CA GLU A 422 -26.80 -45.84 -129.45
C GLU A 422 -27.26 -45.48 -128.03
N ARG A 423 -26.43 -45.68 -126.99
CA ARG A 423 -26.72 -45.23 -125.62
C ARG A 423 -26.85 -43.72 -125.54
N LYS A 424 -26.00 -42.96 -126.23
CA LYS A 424 -26.16 -41.49 -126.33
C LYS A 424 -27.45 -41.07 -127.06
N ARG A 425 -27.94 -41.88 -128.01
CA ARG A 425 -29.25 -41.66 -128.66
C ARG A 425 -30.42 -42.02 -127.74
N LYS A 426 -30.31 -43.08 -126.92
CA LYS A 426 -31.31 -43.43 -125.90
C LYS A 426 -31.40 -42.41 -124.77
N GLU A 427 -30.28 -41.81 -124.36
CA GLU A 427 -30.25 -40.73 -123.37
C GLU A 427 -30.89 -39.43 -123.90
N GLU A 428 -30.77 -39.17 -125.21
CA GLU A 428 -31.45 -38.05 -125.89
C GLU A 428 -32.96 -38.32 -126.11
N GLU A 429 -33.34 -39.58 -126.34
CA GLU A 429 -34.73 -40.04 -126.46
C GLU A 429 -35.45 -40.07 -125.09
N GLU A 430 -34.75 -40.46 -124.01
CA GLU A 430 -35.26 -40.40 -122.63
C GLU A 430 -35.44 -38.95 -122.15
N ARG A 431 -34.57 -38.03 -122.60
CA ARG A 431 -34.74 -36.59 -122.36
C ARG A 431 -35.97 -36.04 -123.09
N LYS A 432 -36.28 -36.53 -124.31
CA LYS A 432 -37.53 -36.21 -125.03
C LYS A 432 -38.77 -36.82 -124.37
N GLN A 433 -38.69 -38.03 -123.82
CA GLN A 433 -39.80 -38.62 -123.04
C GLN A 433 -40.07 -37.84 -121.76
N LYS A 434 -39.05 -37.27 -121.12
CA LYS A 434 -39.20 -36.42 -119.95
C LYS A 434 -39.86 -35.07 -120.27
N GLU A 435 -39.54 -34.50 -121.42
CA GLU A 435 -40.14 -33.25 -121.94
C GLU A 435 -41.60 -33.48 -122.41
N GLU A 436 -41.90 -34.63 -122.99
CA GLU A 436 -43.28 -35.03 -123.36
C GLU A 436 -44.13 -35.35 -122.12
N ALA A 437 -43.56 -36.00 -121.09
CA ALA A 437 -44.23 -36.19 -119.80
C ALA A 437 -44.54 -34.86 -119.09
N GLU A 438 -43.64 -33.87 -119.18
CA GLU A 438 -43.90 -32.52 -118.66
C GLU A 438 -45.01 -31.81 -119.45
N ARG A 439 -45.11 -32.05 -120.77
CA ARG A 439 -46.20 -31.52 -121.60
C ARG A 439 -47.55 -32.15 -121.26
N VAL A 440 -47.59 -33.46 -121.04
CA VAL A 440 -48.78 -34.21 -120.60
C VAL A 440 -49.23 -33.76 -119.20
N GLN A 441 -48.28 -33.43 -118.31
CA GLN A 441 -48.58 -32.91 -116.98
C GLN A 441 -49.22 -31.51 -117.02
N ARG A 442 -48.82 -30.65 -117.98
CA ARG A 442 -49.48 -29.35 -118.22
C ARG A 442 -50.88 -29.50 -118.82
N GLU A 443 -51.10 -30.44 -119.74
CA GLU A 443 -52.44 -30.74 -120.27
C GLU A 443 -53.39 -31.28 -119.18
N LEU A 444 -52.88 -32.07 -118.22
CA LEU A 444 -53.64 -32.54 -117.06
C LEU A 444 -54.01 -31.40 -116.10
N GLU A 445 -53.11 -30.45 -115.85
CA GLU A 445 -53.42 -29.23 -115.10
C GLU A 445 -54.46 -28.35 -115.80
N GLU A 446 -54.44 -28.27 -117.13
CA GLU A 446 -55.42 -27.52 -117.92
C GLU A 446 -56.80 -28.22 -117.91
N GLN A 447 -56.84 -29.56 -117.96
CA GLN A 447 -58.06 -30.34 -117.77
C GLN A 447 -58.63 -30.20 -116.35
N GLN A 448 -57.79 -30.16 -115.32
CA GLN A 448 -58.23 -29.89 -113.95
C GLN A 448 -58.82 -28.49 -113.79
N ARG A 449 -58.23 -27.47 -114.42
CA ARG A 449 -58.81 -26.12 -114.44
C ARG A 449 -60.14 -26.07 -115.19
N ALA A 450 -60.28 -26.81 -116.30
CA ALA A 450 -61.54 -26.91 -117.03
C ALA A 450 -62.62 -27.69 -116.26
N GLU A 451 -62.23 -28.69 -115.45
CA GLU A 451 -63.13 -29.42 -114.56
C GLU A 451 -63.55 -28.56 -113.35
N GLU A 452 -62.65 -27.74 -112.82
CA GLU A 452 -62.93 -26.76 -111.77
C GLU A 452 -63.84 -25.62 -112.28
N GLU A 453 -63.68 -25.19 -113.54
CA GLU A 453 -64.59 -24.25 -114.22
C GLU A 453 -65.97 -24.87 -114.47
N ARG A 454 -66.04 -26.16 -114.85
CA ARG A 454 -67.31 -26.91 -114.94
C ARG A 454 -67.98 -27.05 -113.59
N ALA A 455 -67.23 -27.34 -112.53
CA ALA A 455 -67.76 -27.39 -111.16
C ALA A 455 -68.29 -26.02 -110.71
N ARG A 456 -67.63 -24.92 -111.08
CA ARG A 456 -68.16 -23.55 -110.87
C ARG A 456 -69.45 -23.28 -111.64
N LEU A 457 -69.57 -23.74 -112.88
CA LEU A 457 -70.81 -23.61 -113.66
C LEU A 457 -71.95 -24.47 -113.11
N GLU A 458 -71.64 -25.66 -112.59
CA GLU A 458 -72.59 -26.55 -111.91
C GLU A 458 -73.03 -25.98 -110.55
N GLU A 459 -72.11 -25.33 -109.82
CA GLU A 459 -72.40 -24.55 -108.62
C GLU A 459 -73.25 -23.30 -108.93
N GLU A 460 -73.00 -22.61 -110.06
CA GLU A 460 -73.85 -21.53 -110.56
C GLU A 460 -75.24 -22.05 -110.99
N GLU A 461 -75.34 -23.25 -111.56
CA GLU A 461 -76.61 -23.91 -111.90
C GLU A 461 -77.37 -24.35 -110.63
N GLN A 462 -76.67 -24.83 -109.60
CA GLN A 462 -77.23 -25.10 -108.28
C GLN A 462 -77.63 -23.81 -107.56
N ALA A 463 -76.90 -22.71 -107.74
CA ALA A 463 -77.27 -21.37 -107.28
C ALA A 463 -78.51 -20.82 -108.02
N LYS A 464 -78.69 -21.15 -109.30
CA LYS A 464 -79.93 -20.88 -110.06
C LYS A 464 -81.12 -21.72 -109.55
N LYS A 465 -80.89 -22.96 -109.10
CA LYS A 465 -81.90 -23.83 -108.44
C LYS A 465 -82.21 -23.41 -107.00
N CYS A 466 -81.32 -22.70 -106.32
CA CYS A 466 -81.52 -22.13 -104.97
C CYS A 466 -81.95 -20.65 -104.96
N ARG A 467 -82.52 -20.13 -106.05
CA ARG A 467 -83.57 -19.09 -106.00
C ARG A 467 -84.98 -19.69 -105.93
N GLY A 468 -85.10 -20.76 -105.15
CA GLY A 468 -86.37 -21.09 -104.53
C GLY A 468 -86.76 -19.99 -103.53
N CYS A 469 -88.04 -19.63 -103.56
CA CYS A 469 -88.79 -19.00 -102.47
C CYS A 469 -88.71 -17.47 -102.35
N ARG A 470 -89.72 -16.78 -102.90
CA ARG A 470 -90.73 -16.04 -102.09
C ARG A 470 -91.79 -15.33 -102.93
N SER A 471 -92.98 -15.95 -102.94
CA SER A 471 -94.29 -15.36 -102.65
C SER A 471 -94.82 -14.12 -103.40
N LYS A 472 -96.01 -14.33 -103.99
CA LYS A 472 -97.17 -13.42 -104.14
C LYS A 472 -97.21 -12.45 -105.36
N ARG A 473 -98.04 -12.87 -106.34
CA ARG A 473 -99.09 -12.05 -107.00
C ARG A 473 -99.70 -11.03 -105.99
N PRO A 474 -100.19 -9.83 -106.35
CA PRO A 474 -100.81 -9.50 -107.65
C PRO A 474 -100.67 -8.05 -108.17
N LYS A 475 -101.21 -7.85 -109.39
CA LYS A 475 -101.98 -6.69 -109.88
C LYS A 475 -101.32 -5.29 -109.88
N GLN A 476 -101.31 -4.71 -111.09
CA GLN A 476 -101.71 -3.33 -111.49
C GLN A 476 -100.93 -2.19 -110.80
N THR A 477 -100.49 -1.10 -111.44
CA THR A 477 -100.96 -0.28 -112.56
C THR A 477 -99.84 0.77 -112.76
N GLU A 478 -99.55 1.16 -114.00
CA GLU A 478 -99.64 2.56 -114.49
C GLU A 478 -98.55 3.55 -114.05
N GLU A 479 -98.18 4.36 -115.05
CA GLU A 479 -97.58 5.69 -114.95
C GLU A 479 -96.15 5.73 -114.38
N GLY A 480 -95.20 6.47 -114.95
CA GLY A 480 -95.31 7.78 -115.57
C GLY A 480 -94.21 8.64 -114.92
N ASP A 481 -93.58 9.51 -115.69
CA ASP A 481 -92.63 10.55 -115.29
C ASP A 481 -91.26 10.06 -114.74
N ALA A 482 -90.11 10.64 -115.06
CA ALA A 482 -89.76 11.95 -115.62
C ALA A 482 -88.44 11.84 -116.42
#